data_AF-A0A2A5DPJ4-F1
#
_entry.id   AF-A0A2A5DPJ4-F1
#
_cell.length_a   1.000
_cell.length_b   1.000
_cell.length_c   1.000
_cell.angle_alpha   90.00
_cell.angle_beta   90.00
_cell.angle_gamma   90.00
#
_symmetry.space_group_name_H-M   'P 1'
#
loop_
_entity.id
_entity.type
_entity.pdbx_description
1 polymer ?
#
loop_
_entity_poly.entity_id
_entity_poly.type
_entity_poly.pdbx_seq_one_letter_code
_entity_poly.pdbx_strand_id
1 'polypeptide(L)'
;MKVEAAGANSAAVRLRVLEREADSNRILFDTFLSRLKETTGQEGIQQPDARIISRADIPITPAFPNMQLVFIVAFVISIFMGIGVAFVMERLDTGFRSSEQIESMFEIATLGLLPLLSSRRMSENTPEDYVLER
;
A
#
# COMPACT_ATOMS: atom_id res chain seq x y z
N MET A 1 73.11 -48.51 -56.98
CA MET A 1 73.14 -47.13 -56.43
C MET A 1 71.88 -46.29 -56.66
N LYS A 2 70.99 -46.55 -57.65
CA LYS A 2 69.78 -45.71 -57.88
C LYS A 2 68.57 -46.01 -56.97
N VAL A 3 68.52 -47.16 -56.30
CA VAL A 3 67.36 -47.58 -55.48
C VAL A 3 67.41 -47.03 -54.05
N GLU A 4 68.60 -46.76 -53.51
CA GLU A 4 68.81 -46.24 -52.16
C GLU A 4 68.43 -44.74 -52.04
N ALA A 5 68.71 -43.96 -53.09
CA ALA A 5 68.29 -42.56 -53.20
C ALA A 5 66.76 -42.38 -53.27
N ALA A 6 66.03 -43.36 -53.81
CA ALA A 6 64.56 -43.33 -53.87
C ALA A 6 63.93 -43.58 -52.49
N GLY A 7 64.52 -44.47 -51.67
CA GLY A 7 64.09 -44.71 -50.29
C GLY A 7 64.41 -43.54 -49.34
N ALA A 8 65.57 -42.90 -49.52
CA ALA A 8 65.93 -41.71 -48.75
C ALA A 8 64.97 -40.53 -49.04
N ASN A 9 64.55 -40.37 -50.29
CA ASN A 9 63.64 -39.30 -50.68
C ASN A 9 62.22 -39.51 -50.12
N SER A 10 61.71 -40.76 -50.09
CA SER A 10 60.40 -41.07 -49.51
C SER A 10 60.37 -40.89 -47.98
N ALA A 11 61.46 -41.25 -47.29
CA ALA A 11 61.62 -40.99 -45.86
C ALA A 11 61.66 -39.47 -45.55
N ALA A 12 62.38 -38.68 -46.35
CA ALA A 12 62.44 -37.23 -46.19
C ALA A 12 61.12 -36.50 -46.51
N VAL A 13 60.30 -37.06 -47.40
CA VAL A 13 58.93 -36.57 -47.65
C VAL A 13 58.03 -36.89 -46.47
N ARG A 14 58.11 -38.12 -45.94
CA ARG A 14 57.31 -38.55 -44.78
C ARG A 14 57.65 -37.74 -43.54
N LEU A 15 58.94 -37.49 -43.28
CA LEU A 15 59.39 -36.63 -42.19
C LEU A 15 58.78 -35.24 -42.27
N ARG A 16 58.84 -34.58 -43.44
CA ARG A 16 58.22 -33.27 -43.67
C ARG A 16 56.72 -33.25 -43.47
N VAL A 17 56.03 -34.34 -43.81
CA VAL A 17 54.58 -34.46 -43.55
C VAL A 17 54.31 -34.53 -42.05
N LEU A 18 55.05 -35.37 -41.31
CA LEU A 18 54.91 -35.47 -39.86
C LEU A 18 55.28 -34.16 -39.14
N GLU A 19 56.33 -33.47 -39.58
CA GLU A 19 56.73 -32.16 -39.04
C GLU A 19 55.63 -31.12 -39.26
N ARG A 20 55.07 -31.07 -40.49
CA ARG A 20 53.97 -30.15 -40.80
C ARG A 20 52.70 -30.44 -39.99
N GLU A 21 52.43 -31.70 -39.74
CA GLU A 21 51.28 -32.14 -38.93
C GLU A 21 51.49 -31.77 -37.46
N ALA A 22 52.70 -31.94 -36.92
CA ALA A 22 53.07 -31.51 -35.58
C ALA A 22 53.00 -29.98 -35.42
N ASP A 23 53.49 -29.22 -36.40
CA ASP A 23 53.41 -27.76 -36.43
C ASP A 23 51.95 -27.27 -36.46
N SER A 24 51.11 -27.91 -37.29
CA SER A 24 49.68 -27.61 -37.38
C SER A 24 48.97 -27.86 -36.04
N ASN A 25 49.27 -28.98 -35.38
CA ASN A 25 48.69 -29.30 -34.07
C ASN A 25 49.16 -28.31 -32.99
N ARG A 26 50.41 -27.85 -33.06
CA ARG A 26 50.94 -26.85 -32.13
C ARG A 26 50.24 -25.51 -32.27
N ILE A 27 50.01 -25.05 -33.51
CA ILE A 27 49.27 -23.80 -33.79
C ILE A 27 47.83 -23.88 -33.26
N LEU A 28 47.15 -25.02 -33.47
CA LEU A 28 45.79 -25.23 -32.95
C LEU A 28 45.76 -25.18 -31.42
N PHE A 29 46.72 -25.82 -30.76
CA PHE A 29 46.84 -25.82 -29.30
C PHE A 29 47.08 -24.41 -28.75
N ASP A 30 48.01 -23.66 -29.34
CA ASP A 30 48.31 -22.29 -28.93
C ASP A 30 47.10 -21.36 -29.12
N THR A 31 46.35 -21.53 -30.22
CA THR A 31 45.10 -20.80 -30.48
C THR A 31 44.05 -21.10 -29.42
N PHE A 32 43.90 -22.38 -29.05
CA PHE A 32 42.93 -22.82 -28.05
C PHE A 32 43.30 -22.29 -26.66
N LEU A 33 44.58 -22.34 -26.28
CA LEU A 33 45.08 -21.76 -25.05
C LEU A 33 44.88 -20.24 -25.01
N SER A 34 45.09 -19.54 -26.13
CA SER A 34 44.86 -18.10 -26.22
C SER A 34 43.39 -17.77 -26.00
N ARG A 35 42.47 -18.48 -26.65
CA ARG A 35 41.02 -18.29 -26.45
C ARG A 35 40.59 -18.62 -25.03
N LEU A 36 41.13 -19.68 -24.44
CA LEU A 36 40.82 -20.04 -23.06
C LEU A 36 41.25 -18.94 -22.09
N LYS A 37 42.46 -18.37 -22.26
CA LYS A 37 42.94 -17.25 -21.45
C LYS A 37 42.09 -15.99 -21.63
N GLU A 38 41.64 -15.72 -22.86
CA GLU A 38 40.75 -14.59 -23.15
C GLU A 38 39.39 -14.77 -22.47
N THR A 39 38.78 -15.96 -22.56
CA THR A 39 37.51 -16.29 -21.90
C THR A 39 37.64 -16.27 -20.38
N THR A 40 38.66 -16.92 -19.80
CA THR A 40 38.88 -16.93 -18.35
C THR A 40 39.23 -15.54 -17.80
N GLY A 41 39.91 -14.70 -18.60
CA GLY A 41 40.14 -13.30 -18.25
C GLY A 41 38.86 -12.46 -18.26
N GLN A 42 37.89 -12.82 -19.10
CA GLN A 42 36.58 -12.15 -19.18
C GLN A 42 35.59 -12.64 -18.10
N GLU A 43 35.68 -13.89 -17.64
CA GLU A 43 34.88 -14.42 -16.53
C GLU A 43 35.13 -13.66 -15.21
N GLY A 44 36.32 -13.09 -15.02
CA GLY A 44 36.65 -12.24 -13.87
C GLY A 44 36.08 -10.82 -13.93
N ILE A 45 35.48 -10.41 -15.05
CA ILE A 45 34.88 -9.08 -15.26
C ILE A 45 33.35 -9.19 -15.29
N GLN A 46 32.78 -10.19 -14.61
CA GLN A 46 31.39 -10.08 -14.19
C GLN A 46 31.35 -9.14 -12.97
N GLN A 47 31.56 -7.83 -13.20
CA GLN A 47 31.20 -6.83 -12.20
C GLN A 47 29.70 -7.00 -11.93
N PRO A 48 29.28 -7.21 -10.67
CA PRO A 48 27.86 -7.24 -10.35
C PRO A 48 27.27 -5.89 -10.75
N ASP A 49 26.40 -5.92 -11.77
CA ASP A 49 25.73 -4.75 -12.35
C ASP A 49 24.81 -4.02 -11.34
N ALA A 50 24.61 -4.61 -10.17
CA ALA A 50 23.88 -4.03 -9.07
C ALA A 50 24.68 -4.13 -7.77
N ARG A 51 25.07 -2.96 -7.24
CA ARG A 51 25.52 -2.79 -5.86
C ARG A 51 24.37 -2.19 -5.07
N ILE A 52 24.03 -2.77 -3.92
CA ILE A 52 23.02 -2.20 -3.01
C ILE A 52 23.58 -0.87 -2.47
N ILE A 53 23.02 0.25 -2.93
CA ILE A 53 23.43 1.61 -2.54
C ILE A 53 22.77 2.00 -1.21
N SER A 54 21.56 1.53 -0.96
CA SER A 54 20.84 1.71 0.31
C SER A 54 19.93 0.51 0.59
N ARG A 55 19.80 0.15 1.86
CA ARG A 55 18.82 -0.84 2.33
C ARG A 55 17.47 -0.14 2.50
N ALA A 56 16.37 -0.87 2.32
CA ALA A 56 15.04 -0.31 2.52
C ALA A 56 14.88 0.15 3.99
N ASP A 57 14.58 1.42 4.18
CA ASP A 57 14.28 1.97 5.51
C ASP A 57 12.89 1.52 5.96
N ILE A 58 12.75 1.30 7.27
CA ILE A 58 11.46 0.94 7.87
C ILE A 58 10.57 2.20 7.85
N PRO A 59 9.34 2.11 7.32
CA PRO A 59 8.47 3.28 7.23
C PRO A 59 8.12 3.81 8.62
N ILE A 60 8.53 5.06 8.88
CA ILE A 60 8.24 5.81 10.11
C ILE A 60 6.76 6.20 10.25
N THR A 61 6.00 6.15 9.16
CA THR A 61 4.56 6.40 9.17
C THR A 61 3.83 5.30 8.40
N PRO A 62 2.63 4.90 8.84
CA PRO A 62 1.86 3.90 8.12
C PRO A 62 1.49 4.42 6.74
N ALA A 63 1.82 3.64 5.70
CA ALA A 63 1.49 3.98 4.31
C ALA A 63 -0.03 4.01 4.06
N PHE A 64 -0.79 3.22 4.82
CA PHE A 64 -2.24 3.14 4.73
C PHE A 64 -2.83 2.48 5.98
N PRO A 65 -4.06 2.81 6.43
CA PRO A 65 -4.87 3.96 6.03
C PRO A 65 -4.51 5.23 6.83
N ASN A 66 -4.74 6.41 6.24
CA ASN A 66 -4.63 7.68 6.98
C ASN A 66 -5.75 7.77 8.01
N MET A 67 -5.43 7.44 9.27
CA MET A 67 -6.39 7.43 10.37
C MET A 67 -7.05 8.78 10.59
N GLN A 68 -6.34 9.90 10.38
CA GLN A 68 -6.91 11.25 10.55
C GLN A 68 -8.04 11.49 9.54
N LEU A 69 -7.85 11.07 8.29
CA LEU A 69 -8.89 11.19 7.25
C LEU A 69 -10.12 10.36 7.61
N VAL A 70 -9.92 9.11 8.03
CA VAL A 70 -11.03 8.22 8.43
C VAL A 70 -11.81 8.81 9.59
N PHE A 71 -11.15 9.35 10.62
CA PHE A 71 -11.80 9.98 11.75
C PHE A 71 -12.63 11.21 11.35
N ILE A 72 -12.09 12.10 10.51
CA ILE A 72 -12.80 13.29 10.05
C ILE A 72 -14.07 12.90 9.28
N VAL A 73 -13.96 11.96 8.35
CA VAL A 73 -15.11 11.49 7.56
C VAL A 73 -16.17 10.86 8.46
N ALA A 74 -15.76 9.95 9.36
CA ALA A 74 -16.68 9.30 10.28
C ALA A 74 -17.39 10.32 11.21
N PHE A 75 -16.67 11.32 11.71
CA PHE A 75 -17.22 12.37 12.56
C PHE A 75 -18.28 13.20 11.82
N VAL A 76 -17.96 13.63 10.59
CA VAL A 76 -18.88 14.41 9.75
C VAL A 76 -20.15 13.60 9.44
N ILE A 77 -20.00 12.34 9.05
CA ILE A 77 -21.15 11.44 8.77
C ILE A 77 -22.03 11.29 10.02
N SER A 78 -21.42 11.12 11.19
CA SER A 78 -22.15 10.94 12.44
C SER A 78 -22.99 12.17 12.81
N ILE A 79 -22.48 13.37 12.56
CA ILE A 79 -23.23 14.63 12.76
C ILE A 79 -24.46 14.66 11.85
N PHE A 80 -24.27 14.43 10.55
CA PHE A 80 -25.38 14.43 9.60
C PHE A 80 -26.43 13.36 9.94
N MET A 81 -25.97 12.17 10.34
CA MET A 81 -26.83 11.09 10.78
C MET A 81 -27.63 11.48 12.03
N GLY A 82 -26.97 12.09 13.03
CA GLY A 82 -27.61 12.57 14.25
C GLY A 82 -28.67 13.63 13.99
N ILE A 83 -28.39 14.60 13.10
CA ILE A 83 -29.37 15.60 12.66
C ILE A 83 -30.55 14.92 11.95
N GLY A 84 -30.27 13.97 11.06
CA GLY A 84 -31.30 13.19 10.36
C GLY A 84 -32.22 12.45 11.32
N VAL A 85 -31.64 11.76 12.32
CA VAL A 85 -32.41 11.05 13.36
C VAL A 85 -33.23 12.02 14.20
N ALA A 86 -32.68 13.18 14.58
CA ALA A 86 -33.44 14.19 15.33
C ALA A 86 -34.65 14.70 14.52
N PHE A 87 -34.49 14.93 13.21
CA PHE A 87 -35.58 15.31 12.33
C PHE A 87 -36.67 14.23 12.20
N VAL A 88 -36.25 12.97 12.13
CA VAL A 88 -37.19 11.83 12.09
C VAL A 88 -37.93 11.71 13.42
N MET A 89 -37.24 11.85 14.56
CA MET A 89 -37.88 11.89 15.88
C MET A 89 -38.90 13.03 15.98
N GLU A 90 -38.53 14.24 15.55
CA GLU A 90 -39.44 15.39 15.55
C GLU A 90 -40.69 15.13 14.68
N ARG A 91 -40.54 14.43 13.55
CA ARG A 91 -41.68 14.08 12.69
C ARG A 91 -42.56 12.98 13.26
N LEU A 92 -42.00 12.10 14.07
CA LEU A 92 -42.76 11.05 14.77
C LEU A 92 -43.42 11.58 16.05
N ASP A 93 -42.85 12.63 16.65
CA ASP A 93 -43.40 13.29 17.83
C ASP A 93 -44.59 14.18 17.45
N THR A 94 -45.80 13.59 17.49
CA THR A 94 -47.06 14.30 17.17
C THR A 94 -47.61 15.00 18.40
N GLY A 95 -46.81 15.88 19.01
CA GLY A 95 -47.18 16.64 20.22
C GLY A 95 -47.35 18.14 19.92
N PHE A 96 -48.48 18.73 20.31
CA PHE A 96 -48.67 20.19 20.24
C PHE A 96 -47.87 20.86 21.36
N ARG A 97 -46.79 21.57 21.00
CA ARG A 97 -45.88 22.20 21.96
C ARG A 97 -46.20 23.67 22.24
N SER A 98 -47.11 24.27 21.48
CA SER A 98 -47.54 25.67 21.65
C SER A 98 -49.07 25.74 21.73
N SER A 99 -49.57 26.54 22.67
CA SER A 99 -50.99 26.87 22.81
C SER A 99 -51.54 27.53 21.55
N GLU A 100 -50.74 28.35 20.84
CA GLU A 100 -51.16 28.93 19.57
C GLU A 100 -51.43 27.87 18.49
N GLN A 101 -50.71 26.73 18.49
CA GLN A 101 -51.02 25.63 17.57
C GLN A 101 -52.36 24.96 17.88
N ILE A 102 -52.73 24.89 19.16
CA ILE A 102 -54.03 24.33 19.58
C ILE A 102 -55.15 25.33 19.25
N GLU A 103 -54.96 26.61 19.55
CA GLU A 103 -55.96 27.66 19.35
C GLU A 103 -56.21 27.94 17.86
N SER A 104 -55.17 27.95 17.02
CA SER A 104 -55.32 28.16 15.58
C SER A 104 -55.91 26.97 14.83
N MET A 105 -55.70 25.74 15.32
CA MET A 105 -56.18 24.53 14.63
C MET A 105 -57.55 24.05 15.14
N PHE A 106 -57.88 24.31 16.41
CA PHE A 106 -59.15 23.90 17.01
C PHE A 106 -60.10 25.08 17.29
N GLU A 107 -59.72 26.33 16.99
CA GLU A 107 -60.52 27.57 17.21
C GLU A 107 -61.12 27.70 18.63
N ILE A 108 -60.50 27.06 19.62
CA ILE A 108 -60.90 27.11 21.02
C ILE A 108 -59.84 27.86 21.83
N ALA A 109 -60.29 28.83 22.62
CA ALA A 109 -59.43 29.58 23.51
C ALA A 109 -58.79 28.65 24.55
N THR A 110 -57.46 28.64 24.62
CA THR A 110 -56.74 27.81 25.59
C THR A 110 -57.01 28.31 27.02
N LEU A 111 -57.61 27.45 27.86
CA LEU A 111 -58.02 27.77 29.24
C LEU A 111 -56.85 27.99 30.21
N GLY A 112 -55.62 27.67 29.80
CA GLY A 112 -54.40 27.86 30.59
C GLY A 112 -53.34 26.82 30.22
N LEU A 113 -52.08 27.15 30.50
CA LEU A 113 -50.92 26.26 30.31
C LEU A 113 -50.55 25.65 31.67
N LEU A 114 -50.60 24.32 31.77
CA LEU A 114 -50.15 23.60 32.97
C LEU A 114 -48.65 23.28 32.83
N PRO A 115 -47.80 23.77 33.74
CA PRO A 115 -46.38 23.44 33.71
C PRO A 115 -46.19 21.95 34.03
N LEU A 116 -45.50 21.23 33.14
CA LEU A 116 -45.11 19.85 33.35
C LEU A 116 -43.95 19.82 34.38
N LEU A 117 -44.30 19.65 35.65
CA LEU A 117 -43.33 19.43 36.72
C LEU A 117 -42.84 17.98 36.66
N SER A 118 -41.56 17.80 36.39
CA SER A 118 -40.93 16.47 36.42
C SER A 118 -41.02 15.90 37.84
N SER A 119 -41.48 14.64 37.97
CA SER A 119 -41.63 13.92 39.24
C SER A 119 -40.36 13.93 40.12
N ARG A 120 -39.19 14.17 39.52
CA ARG A 120 -37.91 14.28 40.23
C ARG A 120 -37.73 15.60 40.97
N ARG A 121 -38.28 16.70 40.45
CA ARG A 121 -38.20 18.06 41.03
C ARG A 121 -39.28 18.31 42.08
N MET A 122 -40.34 17.50 42.06
CA MET A 122 -41.43 17.49 43.05
C MET A 122 -41.03 16.89 44.40
N SER A 123 -39.90 16.16 44.46
CA SER A 123 -39.37 15.59 45.72
C SER A 123 -38.54 16.59 46.53
N GLU A 124 -38.13 17.71 45.93
CA GLU A 124 -37.18 18.65 46.53
C GLU A 124 -37.88 19.91 47.06
N ASN A 125 -38.99 20.32 46.43
CA ASN A 125 -39.77 21.51 46.82
C ASN A 125 -41.24 21.16 47.01
N THR A 126 -41.83 21.66 48.10
CA THR A 126 -43.26 21.53 48.43
C THR A 126 -44.10 22.27 47.39
N PRO A 127 -45.31 21.79 47.02
CA PRO A 127 -46.12 22.40 45.95
C PRO A 127 -46.43 23.89 46.15
N GLU A 128 -46.48 24.38 47.39
CA GLU A 128 -46.72 25.79 47.69
C GLU A 128 -45.63 26.76 47.20
N ASP A 129 -44.37 26.33 47.09
CA ASP A 129 -43.25 27.22 46.73
C ASP A 129 -43.33 27.66 45.25
N TYR A 130 -43.93 26.84 44.39
CA TYR A 130 -44.05 27.13 42.96
C TYR A 130 -45.05 28.25 42.63
N VAL A 131 -45.91 28.64 43.57
CA VAL A 131 -46.93 29.69 43.36
C VAL A 131 -46.38 31.08 43.69
N LEU A 132 -45.30 31.17 44.48
CA LEU A 132 -44.78 32.44 45.00
C LEU A 132 -43.64 33.03 44.14
N GLU A 133 -43.08 32.27 43.20
CA GLU A 133 -41.90 32.67 42.42
C GLU A 133 -42.22 33.39 41.09
N ARG A 134 -43.35 34.10 41.03
CA ARG A 134 -43.78 34.83 39.81
C ARG A 134 -43.22 36.24 39.71
#